data_AF-A0A7V8W4A0-F1
#
_entry.id   AF-A0A7V8W4A0-F1
#
_cell.length_a   1.000
_cell.length_b   1.000
_cell.length_c   1.000
_cell.angle_alpha   90.00
_cell.angle_beta   90.00
_cell.angle_gamma   90.00
#
_symmetry.space_group_name_H-M   'P 1'
#
loop_
_entity.id
_entity.type
_entity.pdbx_description
1 polymer ?
#
loop_
_entity_poly.entity_id
_entity_poly.type
_entity_poly.pdbx_seq_one_letter_code
_entity_poly.pdbx_strand_id
1 'polypeptide(L)'
;MRIKKYFLLFIICIPFFKSGLAQSNVFAHPVWSAQSNIYEVNLRQYSKSGSIKDFEKHLDRIRKMGVEILWFMPITPIGIEERKMTSADMGSYYAVRNYTTLNEEFGTMTDWIAMVKHAHRLGFRVIIDWVANHSATDNIWMKSHPDFYKRDKNGNTTY
;
A
#
# COMPACT_ATOMS: atom_id res chain seq x y z
N MET A 1 65.96 -2.26 60.13
CA MET A 1 64.68 -1.61 60.49
C MET A 1 63.66 -1.90 59.38
N ARG A 2 62.69 -2.80 59.63
CA ARG A 2 61.75 -3.34 58.61
C ARG A 2 60.54 -2.40 58.47
N ILE A 3 60.37 -1.76 57.31
CA ILE A 3 59.18 -0.95 56.99
C ILE A 3 58.20 -1.84 56.23
N LYS A 4 57.07 -2.18 56.84
CA LYS A 4 55.95 -2.87 56.17
C LYS A 4 55.21 -1.84 55.30
N LYS A 5 55.22 -2.03 53.98
CA LYS A 5 54.35 -1.27 53.05
C LYS A 5 52.98 -1.94 53.03
N TYR A 6 51.97 -1.25 53.57
CA TYR A 6 50.57 -1.65 53.46
C TYR A 6 50.05 -1.19 52.10
N PHE A 7 49.56 -2.15 51.29
CA PHE A 7 48.92 -1.87 50.01
C PHE A 7 47.41 -1.70 50.27
N LEU A 8 46.91 -0.48 50.15
CA LEU A 8 45.49 -0.19 50.32
C LEU A 8 44.80 -0.38 48.95
N LEU A 9 44.06 -1.48 48.78
CA LEU A 9 43.29 -1.76 47.57
C LEU A 9 41.98 -0.95 47.64
N PHE A 10 41.87 0.14 46.88
CA PHE A 10 40.59 0.81 46.67
C PHE A 10 39.77 -0.01 45.64
N ILE A 11 38.79 -0.77 46.11
CA ILE A 11 37.78 -1.39 45.25
C ILE A 11 36.81 -0.27 44.85
N ILE A 12 37.01 0.28 43.64
CA ILE A 12 36.04 1.19 43.03
C ILE A 12 34.86 0.33 42.56
N CYS A 13 33.78 0.34 43.32
CA CYS A 13 32.51 -0.24 42.87
C CYS A 13 31.91 0.72 41.84
N ILE A 14 32.13 0.45 40.54
CA ILE A 14 31.47 1.16 39.46
C ILE A 14 30.04 0.63 39.38
N PRO A 15 29.00 1.43 39.66
CA PRO A 15 27.63 0.97 39.46
C PRO A 15 27.42 0.69 37.97
N PHE A 16 27.16 -0.57 37.63
CA PHE A 16 26.71 -0.97 36.31
C PHE A 16 25.32 -0.36 36.07
N PHE A 17 25.27 0.86 35.57
CA PHE A 17 24.07 1.40 34.96
C PHE A 17 23.83 0.58 33.68
N LYS A 18 22.91 -0.39 33.75
CA LYS A 18 22.28 -0.90 32.54
C LYS A 18 21.51 0.26 31.92
N SER A 19 22.14 0.98 31.00
CA SER A 19 21.43 1.84 30.07
C SER A 19 20.46 0.95 29.31
N GLY A 20 19.20 0.92 29.74
CA GLY A 20 18.10 0.43 28.93
C GLY A 20 17.93 1.39 27.77
N LEU A 21 18.76 1.26 26.74
CA LEU A 21 18.45 1.84 25.44
C LEU A 21 17.16 1.15 25.02
N ALA A 22 16.05 1.87 25.12
CA ALA A 22 14.81 1.46 24.50
C ALA A 22 15.15 1.20 23.04
N GLN A 23 15.05 -0.06 22.62
CA GLN A 23 15.28 -0.44 21.24
C GLN A 23 14.17 0.23 20.45
N SER A 24 14.50 1.36 19.82
CA SER A 24 13.61 2.00 18.87
C SER A 24 13.30 0.93 17.84
N ASN A 25 12.05 0.45 17.83
CA ASN A 25 11.54 -0.41 16.77
C ASN A 25 11.44 0.45 15.50
N VAL A 26 12.60 0.80 14.95
CA VAL A 26 12.72 1.31 13.60
C VAL A 26 12.37 0.11 12.73
N PHE A 27 11.19 0.15 12.11
CA PHE A 27 10.83 -0.84 11.11
C PHE A 27 11.92 -0.87 10.06
N ALA A 28 12.77 -1.88 10.08
CA ALA A 28 13.81 -2.05 9.08
C ALA A 28 13.12 -2.28 7.74
N HIS A 29 13.40 -1.44 6.75
CA HIS A 29 12.90 -1.65 5.40
C HIS A 29 13.40 -3.00 4.88
N PRO A 30 12.55 -3.76 4.18
CA PRO A 30 13.00 -5.02 3.62
C PRO A 30 14.11 -4.76 2.60
N VAL A 31 15.18 -5.56 2.64
CA VAL A 31 16.38 -5.34 1.81
C VAL A 31 16.06 -5.19 0.32
N TRP A 32 15.07 -5.94 -0.18
CA TRP A 32 14.66 -5.87 -1.59
C TRP A 32 14.10 -4.49 -1.98
N SER A 33 13.55 -3.70 -1.07
CA SER A 33 12.98 -2.39 -1.43
C SER A 33 14.04 -1.31 -1.68
N ALA A 34 15.31 -1.57 -1.33
CA ALA A 34 16.39 -0.61 -1.54
C ALA A 34 16.74 -0.41 -3.02
N GLN A 35 16.56 -1.46 -3.84
CA GLN A 35 16.82 -1.42 -5.28
C GLN A 35 15.89 -2.41 -5.99
N SER A 36 14.84 -1.89 -6.64
CA SER A 36 13.89 -2.68 -7.41
C SER A 36 13.40 -1.95 -8.65
N ASN A 37 12.91 -2.72 -9.62
CA ASN A 37 12.24 -2.20 -10.82
C ASN A 37 10.72 -2.32 -10.67
N ILE A 38 10.03 -1.20 -10.80
CA ILE A 38 8.58 -1.11 -10.69
C ILE A 38 7.95 -0.90 -12.07
N TYR A 39 6.80 -1.53 -12.29
CA TYR A 39 5.96 -1.32 -13.45
C TYR A 39 4.56 -0.94 -12.99
N GLU A 40 4.13 0.28 -13.34
CA GLU A 40 2.78 0.75 -13.09
C GLU A 40 1.81 0.12 -14.11
N VAL A 41 0.75 -0.49 -13.61
CA VAL A 41 -0.24 -1.25 -14.35
C VAL A 41 -1.54 -0.47 -14.35
N ASN A 42 -1.87 0.09 -15.51
CA ASN A 42 -3.22 0.51 -15.82
C ASN A 42 -3.94 -0.63 -16.57
N LEU A 43 -4.73 -1.43 -15.86
CA LEU A 43 -5.42 -2.59 -16.43
C LEU A 43 -6.25 -2.22 -17.67
N ARG A 44 -7.06 -1.16 -17.57
CA ARG A 44 -7.94 -0.67 -18.63
C ARG A 44 -7.21 -0.33 -19.92
N GLN A 45 -5.99 0.20 -19.82
CA GLN A 45 -5.19 0.59 -20.98
C GLN A 45 -4.20 -0.49 -21.44
N TYR A 46 -3.90 -1.47 -20.60
CA TYR A 46 -2.91 -2.50 -20.90
C TYR A 46 -3.35 -3.41 -22.06
N SER A 47 -4.64 -3.72 -22.16
CA SER A 47 -5.18 -4.54 -23.25
C SER A 47 -6.59 -4.11 -23.64
N LYS A 48 -7.06 -4.58 -24.79
CA LYS A 48 -8.42 -4.28 -25.29
C LYS A 48 -9.52 -4.71 -24.33
N SER A 49 -9.31 -5.78 -23.56
CA SER A 49 -10.31 -6.25 -22.59
C SER A 49 -10.24 -5.50 -21.26
N GLY A 50 -9.08 -4.94 -20.93
CA GLY A 50 -8.84 -4.32 -19.62
C GLY A 50 -8.86 -5.30 -18.44
N SER A 51 -9.01 -6.61 -18.68
CA SER A 51 -9.32 -7.57 -17.61
C SER A 51 -8.05 -8.15 -16.95
N ILE A 52 -8.19 -8.52 -15.67
CA ILE A 52 -7.11 -9.17 -14.89
C ILE A 52 -6.66 -10.47 -15.55
N LYS A 53 -7.59 -11.29 -16.03
CA LYS A 53 -7.28 -12.56 -16.71
C LYS A 53 -6.46 -12.36 -17.97
N ASP A 54 -6.69 -11.27 -18.68
CA ASP A 54 -5.93 -10.98 -19.88
C ASP A 54 -4.54 -10.46 -19.54
N PHE A 55 -4.43 -9.54 -18.58
CA PHE A 55 -3.15 -9.08 -18.03
C PHE A 55 -2.28 -10.23 -17.51
N GLU A 56 -2.87 -11.20 -16.80
CA GLU A 56 -2.17 -12.35 -16.19
C GLU A 56 -1.35 -13.15 -17.22
N LYS A 57 -1.82 -13.25 -18.48
CA LYS A 57 -1.11 -13.95 -19.56
C LYS A 57 0.25 -13.34 -19.90
N HIS A 58 0.50 -12.10 -19.50
CA HIS A 58 1.72 -11.37 -19.83
C HIS A 58 2.74 -11.35 -18.69
N LEU A 59 2.44 -11.95 -17.52
CA LEU A 59 3.34 -11.92 -16.36
C LEU A 59 4.73 -12.48 -16.68
N ASP A 60 4.82 -13.58 -17.44
CA ASP A 60 6.11 -14.15 -17.86
C ASP A 60 6.94 -13.18 -18.71
N ARG A 61 6.29 -12.45 -19.63
CA ARG A 61 6.96 -11.45 -20.46
C ARG A 61 7.47 -10.29 -19.59
N ILE A 62 6.62 -9.78 -18.69
CA ILE A 62 6.96 -8.68 -17.79
C ILE A 62 8.12 -9.10 -16.88
N ARG A 63 8.15 -10.35 -16.42
CA ARG A 63 9.23 -10.86 -15.58
C ARG A 63 10.56 -10.89 -16.32
N LYS A 64 10.55 -11.33 -17.59
CA LYS A 64 11.73 -11.35 -18.48
C LYS A 64 12.28 -9.96 -18.76
N MET A 65 11.45 -8.91 -18.68
CA MET A 65 11.90 -7.51 -18.77
C MET A 65 12.67 -7.03 -17.53
N GLY A 66 12.73 -7.83 -16.46
CA GLY A 66 13.44 -7.47 -15.21
C GLY A 66 12.60 -6.70 -14.21
N VAL A 67 11.27 -6.64 -14.40
CA VAL A 67 10.33 -6.05 -13.43
C VAL A 67 10.24 -6.94 -12.20
N GLU A 68 10.21 -6.31 -11.03
CA GLU A 68 10.10 -6.98 -9.73
C GLU A 68 8.83 -6.59 -8.98
N ILE A 69 8.33 -5.36 -9.18
CA ILE A 69 7.13 -4.85 -8.51
C ILE A 69 6.08 -4.49 -9.56
N LEU A 70 4.88 -5.06 -9.43
CA LEU A 70 3.70 -4.65 -10.16
C LEU A 70 2.91 -3.68 -9.29
N TRP A 71 2.75 -2.44 -9.75
CA TRP A 71 1.96 -1.43 -9.08
C TRP A 71 0.67 -1.18 -9.84
N PHE A 72 -0.44 -1.66 -9.31
CA PHE A 72 -1.72 -1.45 -9.95
C PHE A 72 -2.30 -0.10 -9.55
N MET A 73 -2.77 0.66 -10.55
CA MET A 73 -3.72 1.74 -10.34
C MET A 73 -4.96 1.22 -9.59
N PRO A 74 -5.81 2.09 -8.98
CA PRO A 74 -6.95 1.63 -8.21
C PRO A 74 -7.83 0.64 -8.98
N ILE A 75 -7.99 -0.55 -8.40
CA ILE A 75 -8.79 -1.66 -8.93
C ILE A 75 -10.21 -1.71 -8.34
N THR A 76 -10.57 -0.68 -7.58
CA THR A 76 -11.83 -0.56 -6.83
C THR A 76 -12.91 0.11 -7.67
N PRO A 77 -14.20 -0.09 -7.37
CA PRO A 77 -15.30 0.56 -8.08
C PRO A 77 -15.18 2.08 -8.09
N ILE A 78 -15.53 2.68 -9.24
CA ILE A 78 -15.51 4.13 -9.44
C ILE A 78 -16.92 4.71 -9.23
N GLY A 79 -17.00 5.82 -8.52
CA GLY A 79 -18.25 6.53 -8.24
C GLY A 79 -18.94 7.06 -9.49
N ILE A 80 -20.27 7.13 -9.44
CA ILE A 80 -21.12 7.50 -10.58
C ILE A 80 -21.74 8.88 -10.35
N GLU A 81 -22.10 9.21 -9.11
CA GLU A 81 -22.65 10.53 -8.76
C GLU A 81 -21.60 11.64 -8.96
N GLU A 82 -22.02 12.76 -9.55
CA GLU A 82 -21.17 13.92 -9.85
C GLU A 82 -19.86 13.60 -10.60
N ARG A 83 -19.82 12.43 -11.26
CA ARG A 83 -18.69 12.04 -12.09
C ARG A 83 -18.46 13.13 -13.11
N LYS A 84 -17.22 13.63 -13.20
CA LYS A 84 -16.79 14.51 -14.31
C LYS A 84 -17.09 13.76 -15.61
N MET A 85 -18.17 14.14 -16.30
CA MET A 85 -18.69 13.39 -17.45
C MET A 85 -18.85 14.27 -18.67
N THR A 86 -18.36 13.74 -19.80
CA THR A 86 -19.21 13.34 -20.91
C THR A 86 -19.49 11.82 -20.85
N SER A 87 -20.49 11.34 -21.59
CA SER A 87 -20.89 9.91 -21.65
C SER A 87 -19.82 8.94 -22.16
N ALA A 88 -18.68 9.43 -22.64
CA ALA A 88 -17.51 8.64 -23.01
C ALA A 88 -16.51 8.43 -21.85
N ASP A 89 -16.67 9.14 -20.73
CA ASP A 89 -15.67 9.19 -19.66
C ASP A 89 -15.90 8.07 -18.64
N MET A 90 -14.97 7.13 -18.60
CA MET A 90 -14.96 5.98 -17.66
C MET A 90 -14.67 6.37 -16.20
N GLY A 91 -14.70 7.68 -15.89
CA GLY A 91 -14.42 8.24 -14.57
C GLY A 91 -12.94 8.17 -14.17
N SER A 92 -12.59 8.88 -13.10
CA SER A 92 -11.27 8.80 -12.48
C SER A 92 -11.17 7.53 -11.63
N TYR A 93 -10.06 6.79 -11.77
CA TYR A 93 -9.74 5.64 -10.90
C TYR A 93 -9.73 6.02 -9.41
N TYR A 94 -9.46 7.28 -9.11
CA TYR A 94 -9.32 7.81 -7.76
C TYR A 94 -10.65 8.27 -7.13
N ALA A 95 -11.73 8.34 -7.91
CA ALA A 95 -13.07 8.57 -7.38
C ALA A 95 -13.64 7.25 -6.84
N VAL A 96 -13.05 6.72 -5.76
CA VAL A 96 -13.37 5.39 -5.24
C VAL A 96 -14.74 5.38 -4.58
N ARG A 97 -15.59 4.42 -4.97
CA ARG A 97 -16.93 4.18 -4.40
C ARG A 97 -16.92 3.15 -3.27
N ASN A 98 -16.04 2.14 -3.36
CA ASN A 98 -15.89 1.13 -2.32
C ASN A 98 -14.45 0.58 -2.30
N TYR A 99 -13.72 0.84 -1.22
CA TYR A 99 -12.33 0.39 -1.07
C TYR A 99 -12.18 -1.13 -0.85
N THR A 100 -13.26 -1.83 -0.49
CA THR A 100 -13.18 -3.24 -0.06
C THR A 100 -13.62 -4.23 -1.13
N THR A 101 -14.00 -3.77 -2.32
CA THR A 101 -14.45 -4.62 -3.43
C THR A 101 -13.66 -4.33 -4.69
N LEU A 102 -13.63 -5.30 -5.60
CA LEU A 102 -13.02 -5.15 -6.92
C LEU A 102 -14.03 -4.49 -7.87
N ASN A 103 -13.55 -3.65 -8.79
CA ASN A 103 -14.35 -3.14 -9.89
C ASN A 103 -14.64 -4.25 -10.90
N GLU A 104 -15.93 -4.47 -11.19
CA GLU A 104 -16.40 -5.53 -12.09
C GLU A 104 -15.85 -5.38 -13.52
N GLU A 105 -15.46 -4.17 -13.93
CA GLU A 105 -14.82 -3.93 -15.24
C GLU A 105 -13.50 -4.73 -15.40
N PHE A 106 -12.82 -5.05 -14.30
CA PHE A 106 -11.55 -5.78 -14.31
C PHE A 106 -11.69 -7.29 -14.10
N GLY A 107 -12.86 -7.75 -13.63
CA GLY A 107 -13.15 -9.15 -13.31
C GLY A 107 -13.68 -9.33 -11.89
N THR A 108 -13.36 -10.46 -11.26
CA THR A 108 -13.81 -10.81 -9.90
C THR A 108 -12.68 -10.79 -8.88
N MET A 109 -13.00 -10.65 -7.60
CA MET A 109 -12.01 -10.77 -6.52
C MET A 109 -11.25 -12.11 -6.57
N THR A 110 -11.93 -13.19 -7.01
CA THR A 110 -11.29 -14.50 -7.23
C THR A 110 -10.22 -14.43 -8.31
N ASP A 111 -10.48 -13.73 -9.42
CA ASP A 111 -9.51 -13.53 -10.50
C ASP A 111 -8.31 -12.70 -10.02
N TRP A 112 -8.57 -11.65 -9.24
CA TRP A 112 -7.51 -10.85 -8.61
C TRP A 112 -6.61 -11.71 -7.71
N ILE A 113 -7.19 -12.49 -6.81
CA ILE A 113 -6.44 -13.38 -5.91
C ILE A 113 -5.64 -14.41 -6.70
N ALA A 114 -6.20 -14.98 -7.77
CA ALA A 114 -5.50 -15.94 -8.62
C ALA A 114 -4.28 -15.30 -9.31
N MET A 115 -4.45 -14.12 -9.90
CA MET A 115 -3.39 -13.36 -10.56
C MET A 115 -2.29 -12.97 -9.57
N VAL A 116 -2.63 -12.46 -8.39
CA VAL A 116 -1.64 -12.12 -7.34
C VAL A 116 -0.84 -13.35 -6.92
N LYS A 117 -1.49 -14.50 -6.71
CA LYS A 117 -0.80 -15.76 -6.40
C LYS A 117 0.14 -16.18 -7.54
N HIS A 118 -0.26 -15.99 -8.79
CA HIS A 118 0.59 -16.27 -9.94
C HIS A 118 1.79 -15.33 -10.00
N ALA A 119 1.56 -14.03 -9.85
CA ALA A 119 2.61 -13.03 -9.81
C ALA A 119 3.65 -13.37 -8.71
N HIS A 120 3.19 -13.74 -7.51
CA HIS A 120 4.08 -14.16 -6.42
C HIS A 120 4.89 -15.42 -6.76
N ARG A 121 4.32 -16.42 -7.47
CA ARG A 121 5.07 -17.60 -7.93
C ARG A 121 6.21 -17.25 -8.89
N LEU A 122 6.05 -16.18 -9.67
CA LEU A 122 7.06 -15.65 -10.58
C LEU A 122 8.07 -14.72 -9.90
N GLY A 123 7.90 -14.47 -8.59
CA GLY A 123 8.76 -13.62 -7.78
C GLY A 123 8.41 -12.14 -7.81
N PHE A 124 7.25 -11.75 -8.36
CA PHE A 124 6.79 -10.37 -8.28
C PHE A 124 6.36 -10.01 -6.86
N ARG A 125 6.47 -8.72 -6.53
CA ARG A 125 5.68 -8.07 -5.49
C ARG A 125 4.50 -7.38 -6.15
N VAL A 126 3.33 -7.43 -5.51
CA VAL A 126 2.14 -6.72 -5.98
C VAL A 126 1.76 -5.65 -4.98
N ILE A 127 1.62 -4.41 -5.45
CA ILE A 127 1.09 -3.30 -4.68
C ILE A 127 -0.09 -2.69 -5.43
N ILE A 128 -1.01 -2.09 -4.68
CA ILE A 128 -2.16 -1.36 -5.21
C ILE A 128 -2.06 0.09 -4.76
N ASP A 129 -2.47 1.00 -5.62
CA ASP A 129 -2.66 2.39 -5.26
C ASP A 129 -3.82 2.52 -4.25
N TRP A 130 -3.60 3.27 -3.19
CA TRP A 130 -4.61 3.58 -2.18
C TRP A 130 -4.50 5.03 -1.75
N VAL A 131 -5.49 5.82 -2.14
CA VAL A 131 -5.58 7.24 -1.78
C VAL A 131 -6.75 7.44 -0.82
N ALA A 132 -6.44 7.64 0.45
CA ALA A 132 -7.43 7.79 1.51
C ALA A 132 -7.97 9.24 1.66
N ASN A 133 -7.29 10.22 1.06
CA ASN A 133 -7.62 11.64 1.23
C ASN A 133 -8.85 12.10 0.42
N HIS A 134 -9.36 11.28 -0.51
CA HIS A 134 -10.56 11.60 -1.27
C HIS A 134 -11.29 10.32 -1.70
N SER A 135 -12.61 10.39 -1.73
CA SER A 135 -13.49 9.35 -2.23
C SER A 135 -14.53 9.95 -3.19
N ALA A 136 -15.25 9.11 -3.92
CA ALA A 136 -16.43 9.57 -4.63
C ALA A 136 -17.52 10.07 -3.66
N THR A 137 -18.41 10.92 -4.18
CA THR A 137 -19.57 11.45 -3.46
C THR A 137 -20.58 10.36 -3.08
N ASP A 138 -20.64 9.28 -3.86
CA ASP A 138 -21.44 8.08 -3.63
C ASP A 138 -20.68 6.95 -2.92
N ASN A 139 -19.54 7.24 -2.29
CA ASN A 139 -18.79 6.25 -1.54
C ASN A 139 -19.61 5.69 -0.36
N ILE A 140 -19.51 4.37 -0.12
CA ILE A 140 -20.24 3.69 0.96
C ILE A 140 -20.00 4.28 2.36
N TRP A 141 -18.83 4.88 2.58
CA TRP A 141 -18.46 5.50 3.86
C TRP A 141 -19.14 6.84 4.08
N MET A 142 -19.63 7.53 3.06
CA MET A 142 -20.43 8.75 3.24
C MET A 142 -21.66 8.50 4.12
N LYS A 143 -22.21 7.28 4.05
CA LYS A 143 -23.36 6.84 4.84
C LYS A 143 -22.94 6.05 6.08
N SER A 144 -22.00 5.13 5.96
CA SER A 144 -21.62 4.24 7.07
C SER A 144 -20.62 4.83 8.07
N HIS A 145 -19.80 5.80 7.64
CA HIS A 145 -18.77 6.47 8.45
C HIS A 145 -18.79 7.99 8.18
N PRO A 146 -19.91 8.65 8.50
CA PRO A 146 -20.09 10.08 8.21
C PRO A 146 -19.08 10.98 8.92
N ASP A 147 -18.46 10.49 10.00
CA ASP A 147 -17.41 11.12 10.79
C ASP A 147 -16.04 11.20 10.08
N PHE A 148 -15.83 10.42 9.02
CA PHE A 148 -14.62 10.53 8.18
C PHE A 148 -14.62 11.79 7.31
N TYR A 149 -15.76 12.48 7.20
CA TYR A 149 -15.95 13.59 6.27
C TYR A 149 -16.23 14.89 7.01
N LYS A 150 -15.57 15.96 6.57
CA LYS A 150 -15.87 17.30 7.04
C LYS A 150 -17.24 17.74 6.52
N ARG A 151 -18.03 18.36 7.39
CA ARG A 151 -19.37 18.88 7.06
C ARG A 151 -19.42 20.39 7.27
N ASP A 152 -20.20 21.06 6.43
CA ASP A 152 -20.53 22.47 6.60
C ASP A 152 -21.56 22.67 7.72
N LYS A 153 -21.91 23.94 8.00
CA LYS A 153 -22.92 24.30 9.01
C LYS A 153 -24.33 23.78 8.71
N ASN A 154 -24.60 23.39 7.47
CA ASN A 154 -25.88 22.85 7.02
C ASN A 154 -25.89 21.31 7.04
N GLY A 155 -24.76 20.68 7.39
CA GLY A 155 -24.60 19.23 7.43
C GLY A 155 -24.20 18.59 6.11
N ASN A 156 -23.91 19.38 5.06
CA ASN A 156 -23.45 18.88 3.77
C ASN A 156 -21.97 18.51 3.84
N THR A 157 -21.59 17.42 3.18
CA THR A 157 -20.17 17.06 3.02
C THR A 157 -19.45 18.12 2.19
N THR A 158 -18.28 18.56 2.68
CA THR A 158 -17.40 19.48 1.95
C THR A 158 -16.28 18.69 1.27
N TYR A 159 -16.01 18.99 0.00
CA TYR A 159 -15.01 18.36 -0.85
C TYR A 159 -13.83 19.30 -1.15
#